data_AF-S4P8R5-F1
#
_entry.id   AF-S4P8R5-F1
#
_cell.length_a   1.000
_cell.length_b   1.000
_cell.length_c   1.000
_cell.angle_alpha   90.00
_cell.angle_beta   90.00
_cell.angle_gamma   90.00
#
_symmetry.space_group_name_H-M   'P 1'
#
loop_
_entity.id
_entity.type
_entity.pdbx_description
1 polymer ?
#
loop_
_entity_poly.entity_id
_entity_poly.type
_entity_poly.pdbx_seq_one_letter_code
_entity_poly.pdbx_strand_id
1 'polypeptide(L)' 'MIPAKSSSNSDCYLPHLSVYRADSATTKVRIVFNASSKTSSSVSLNDVMYKGPNLQQDLQSLLLKWRQYRYAYTADI' A
#
# COMPACT_ATOMS: atom_id res chain seq x y z
N MET A 1 17.13 12.71 15.51
CA MET A 1 17.68 12.29 14.21
C MET A 1 17.65 13.51 13.30
N ILE A 2 18.79 14.17 13.11
CA ILE A 2 18.91 15.38 12.28
C ILE A 2 19.46 14.91 10.93
N PRO A 3 18.81 15.20 9.78
CA PRO A 3 19.36 14.82 8.49
C PRO A 3 20.47 15.80 8.07
N ALA A 4 21.55 15.25 7.52
CA ALA A 4 22.61 15.99 6.90
C ALA A 4 22.11 16.66 5.61
N LYS A 5 22.55 17.91 5.36
CA LYS A 5 22.27 18.64 4.12
C LYS A 5 22.99 17.98 2.94
N SER A 6 22.25 17.55 1.93
CA SER A 6 22.79 17.31 0.58
C SER A 6 21.86 17.89 -0.49
N SER A 7 22.44 18.80 -1.28
CA SER A 7 22.07 19.26 -2.63
C SER A 7 20.87 18.59 -3.33
N SER A 8 19.86 19.40 -3.66
CA SER A 8 18.83 19.18 -4.70
C SER A 8 18.15 17.80 -4.79
N ASN A 9 17.98 17.09 -3.68
CA ASN A 9 17.11 15.91 -3.60
C ASN A 9 15.89 16.25 -2.75
N SER A 10 14.71 16.02 -3.32
CA SER A 10 13.43 16.14 -2.61
C SER A 10 13.26 14.93 -1.69
N ASP A 11 13.90 14.95 -0.53
CA ASP A 11 13.77 13.88 0.46
C ASP A 11 12.36 13.88 1.06
N CYS A 12 11.69 12.72 1.03
CA CYS A 12 10.38 12.50 1.64
C CYS A 12 10.44 11.34 2.62
N TYR A 13 10.18 11.60 3.90
CA TYR A 13 10.17 10.59 4.96
C TYR A 13 8.74 10.20 5.31
N LEU A 14 8.47 8.89 5.40
CA LEU A 14 7.19 8.37 5.84
C LEU A 14 7.21 8.04 7.34
N PRO A 15 6.29 8.61 8.15
CA PRO A 15 6.09 8.13 9.51
C PRO A 15 5.74 6.64 9.50
N HIS A 16 6.29 5.88 10.43
CA HIS A 16 6.00 4.46 10.57
C HIS A 16 5.44 4.14 11.95
N LEU A 17 4.56 3.16 12.02
CA LEU A 17 3.95 2.66 13.25
C LEU A 17 4.03 1.13 13.28
N SER A 18 4.54 0.58 14.38
CA SER A 18 4.51 -0.86 14.61
C SER A 18 3.13 -1.28 15.14
N VAL A 19 2.54 -2.29 14.50
CA VAL A 19 1.28 -2.90 14.91
C VAL A 19 1.58 -4.32 15.37
N TYR A 20 1.37 -4.57 16.66
CA TYR A 20 1.52 -5.89 17.24
C TYR A 20 0.21 -6.68 17.10
N ARG A 21 0.31 -7.89 16.56
CA ARG A 21 -0.78 -8.85 16.36
C ARG A 21 -0.40 -10.17 16.98
N ALA A 22 -0.72 -10.32 18.26
CA ALA A 22 -0.41 -11.53 19.04
C ALA A 22 -1.05 -12.81 18.44
N ASP A 23 -2.18 -12.63 17.75
CA ASP A 23 -2.99 -13.63 17.07
C ASP A 23 -2.41 -14.10 15.72
N SER A 24 -1.41 -13.40 15.17
CA SER A 24 -0.83 -13.77 13.87
C SER A 24 0.07 -15.00 13.99
N ALA A 25 -0.24 -16.03 13.21
CA ALA A 25 0.52 -17.28 13.18
C ALA A 25 1.94 -17.12 12.60
N THR A 26 2.11 -16.26 11.60
CA THR A 26 3.38 -16.09 10.87
C THR A 26 4.17 -14.87 11.33
N THR A 27 3.52 -13.70 11.44
CA THR A 27 4.22 -12.44 11.72
C THR A 27 3.49 -11.62 12.78
N LYS A 28 4.03 -11.62 14.00
CA LYS A 28 3.44 -10.93 15.16
C LYS A 28 3.59 -9.40 15.13
N VAL A 29 4.49 -8.83 14.33
CA VAL A 29 4.69 -7.37 14.22
C VAL A 29 4.63 -6.95 12.76
N ARG A 30 3.81 -5.95 12.43
CA ARG A 30 3.75 -5.32 11.10
C ARG A 30 4.10 -3.85 11.20
N ILE A 31 4.92 -3.34 10.29
CA ILE A 31 5.23 -1.91 10.20
C ILE A 31 4.29 -1.28 9.18
N VAL A 32 3.53 -0.28 9.62
CA VAL A 32 2.64 0.52 8.76
C VAL A 32 3.31 1.84 8.46
N PHE A 33 3.51 2.14 7.18
CA PHE A 33 4.01 3.44 6.71
C PHE A 33 2.85 4.35 6.35
N ASN A 34 2.84 5.57 6.89
CA ASN A 34 1.79 6.55 6.65
C ASN A 34 2.14 7.48 5.47
N ALA A 35 1.71 7.11 4.27
CA ALA A 35 1.88 7.92 3.06
C ALA A 35 0.92 9.12 2.93
N SER A 36 -0.11 9.23 3.79
CA SER A 36 -1.02 10.38 3.81
C SER A 36 -0.56 11.51 4.75
N SER A 37 0.54 11.30 5.49
CA SER A 37 1.15 12.36 6.28
C SER A 37 1.59 13.50 5.38
N LYS A 38 1.12 14.72 5.68
CA LYS A 38 1.51 15.92 4.93
C LYS A 38 2.98 16.26 5.20
N THR A 39 3.67 16.64 4.14
CA THR A 39 5.05 17.15 4.20
C THR A 39 5.08 18.65 4.51
N SER A 40 6.27 19.24 4.58
CA SER A 40 6.45 20.70 4.70
C SER A 40 5.76 21.49 3.58
N SER A 41 5.53 20.86 2.43
CA SER A 41 4.84 21.44 1.29
C SER A 41 3.31 21.28 1.37
N SER A 42 2.76 20.82 2.50
CA SER A 42 1.33 20.57 2.76
C SER A 42 0.64 19.50 1.89
N VAL A 43 1.40 18.86 1.00
CA VAL A 43 0.98 17.72 0.17
C VAL A 43 1.52 16.41 0.75
N SER A 44 0.78 15.32 0.59
CA SER A 44 1.18 13.97 0.98
C SER A 44 1.76 13.18 -0.20
N LEU A 45 2.42 12.05 0.09
CA LEU A 45 2.93 11.18 -0.97
C LEU A 45 1.80 10.63 -1.85
N ASN A 46 0.64 10.32 -1.24
CA ASN A 46 -0.54 9.86 -1.97
C ASN A 46 -1.08 10.89 -2.98
N ASP A 47 -0.87 12.19 -2.73
CA ASP A 47 -1.37 13.25 -3.61
C ASP A 47 -0.51 13.44 -4.86
N VAL A 48 0.79 13.13 -4.76
CA VAL A 48 1.77 13.37 -5.83
C VAL A 48 2.09 12.11 -6.63
N MET A 49 1.76 10.94 -6.11
CA MET A 49 2.04 9.67 -6.77
C MET A 49 1.08 9.45 -7.95
N TYR A 50 1.62 9.17 -9.12
CA TYR A 50 0.83 8.78 -10.29
C TYR A 50 0.19 7.41 -10.05
N LYS A 51 -1.14 7.37 -9.95
CA LYS A 51 -1.92 6.16 -9.64
C LYS A 51 -1.80 5.04 -10.69
N GLY A 52 -1.42 5.38 -11.92
CA GLY A 52 -1.45 4.44 -13.04
C GLY A 52 -2.86 4.06 -13.48
N PRO A 53 -2.98 3.29 -14.58
CA PRO A 53 -4.26 2.73 -15.01
C PRO A 53 -4.76 1.67 -14.03
N ASN A 54 -6.08 1.51 -13.91
CA ASN A 54 -6.66 0.44 -13.11
C ASN A 54 -6.45 -0.90 -13.82
N LEU A 55 -5.65 -1.79 -13.23
CA LEU A 55 -5.39 -3.14 -13.75
C LEU A 55 -6.46 -4.17 -13.31
N GLN A 56 -7.29 -3.85 -12.33
CA GLN A 56 -8.30 -4.76 -11.82
C GLN A 56 -9.50 -4.81 -12.78
N GLN A 57 -9.92 -6.02 -13.13
CA GLN A 57 -11.17 -6.24 -13.85
C GLN A 57 -12.36 -5.94 -12.96
N ASP A 58 -13.48 -5.56 -13.57
CA ASP A 58 -14.74 -5.40 -12.85
C ASP A 58 -15.11 -6.69 -12.09
N LEU A 59 -15.37 -6.54 -10.79
CA LEU A 59 -15.60 -7.67 -9.89
C LEU A 59 -16.87 -8.42 -10.26
N GLN A 60 -17.93 -7.72 -10.68
CA GLN A 60 -19.20 -8.36 -11.06
C GLN A 60 -19.00 -9.25 -12.28
N SER A 61 -18.32 -8.72 -13.30
CA SER A 61 -17.96 -9.44 -14.52
C SER A 61 -17.10 -10.67 -14.22
N LEU A 62 -16.10 -10.53 -13.34
CA LEU A 62 -15.23 -11.64 -12.92
C LEU A 62 -16.02 -12.75 -12.23
N LEU A 63 -16.92 -12.40 -11.30
CA LEU A 63 -17.76 -13.36 -10.58
C LEU A 63 -18.74 -14.10 -11.50
N LEU A 64 -19.37 -13.39 -12.44
CA LEU A 64 -20.26 -14.00 -13.44
C LEU A 64 -19.50 -14.98 -14.33
N LYS A 65 -18.27 -14.64 -14.73
CA LYS A 65 -17.40 -15.52 -15.52
C LYS A 65 -17.02 -16.78 -14.74
N TRP A 66 -16.69 -16.67 -13.45
CA TRP A 66 -16.36 -17.82 -12.61
C TRP A 66 -17.53 -18.82 -12.51
N ARG A 67 -18.77 -18.33 -12.45
CA ARG A 67 -19.98 -19.19 -12.39
C ARG A 67 -20.21 -20.05 -13.64
N GLN A 68 -19.55 -19.73 -14.76
CA GLN A 68 -19.65 -20.53 -15.99
C GLN A 68 -18.77 -21.78 -15.96
N TYR A 69 -17.79 -21.84 -15.06
CA TYR A 69 -16.87 -22.97 -14.94
C TYR A 69 -17.26 -23.90 -13.80
N ARG A 70 -17.06 -25.21 -14.00
CA ARG A 70 -17.34 -26.22 -12.99
C ARG A 70 -16.42 -26.14 -11.77
N TYR A 71 -15.19 -25.65 -11.97
CA TYR A 71 -14.15 -25.55 -10.96
C TYR A 71 -13.47 -24.18 -11.05
N ALA A 72 -13.11 -23.62 -9.90
CA ALA A 72 -12.34 -22.37 -9.78
C ALA A 72 -11.24 -22.58 -8.73
N TYR A 73 -10.07 -21.96 -8.96
CA TYR A 73 -8.92 -22.05 -8.06
C TYR A 73 -8.59 -20.66 -7.51
N THR A 74 -8.24 -20.61 -6.24
CA THR A 74 -7.81 -19.39 -5.55
C THR A 74 -6.51 -19.68 -4.82
N ALA A 75 -5.56 -18.78 -4.92
CA ALA A 75 -4.31 -18.84 -4.19
C ALA A 75 -4.02 -17.47 -3.57
N ASP A 76 -3.38 -17.49 -2.41
CA ASP A 76 -2.77 -16.31 -1.80
C ASP A 76 -1.38 -16.12 -2.42
N ILE A 77 -1.03 -14.89 -2.80
CA ILE A 77 0.25 -14.52 -3.43
C ILE A 77 1.01 -13.58 -2.51
#